data_AF-A0A2G9SR86-F1
#
_entry.id   AF-A0A2G9SR86-F1
#
_cell.length_a   1.000
_cell.length_b   1.000
_cell.length_c   1.000
_cell.angle_alpha   90.00
_cell.angle_beta   90.00
_cell.angle_gamma   90.00
#
_symmetry.space_group_name_H-M   'P 1'
#
loop_
_entity.id
_entity.type
_entity.pdbx_description
1 polymer ?
#
loop_
_entity_poly.entity_id
_entity_poly.type
_entity_poly.pdbx_seq_one_letter_code
_entity_poly.pdbx_strand_id
1 'polypeptide(L)'
;MCSASQSVISPMSDALCCIGFLNTTSNPLVNLAAQMWSIVKKHTLTLFVFALLLFSNFYTLNYESKVGLEAIEIVQVMLPSVYHVSSMSTDVSDYQIHELRHLLARDSADMARQEAFLKAEEESYAAHERAYLELMLSDRERILFEQTKVIHDRYLSISREMIQQSRLGRKDEAYHIFRTRLLPLDDTLTARFDTLVNFALRSASQTAEQAARTAESSRLISIIIIVSCAVAALSWIVGLEYFERARGKI
;
A
#
# COMPACT_ATOMS: atom_id res chain seq x y z
N MET A 1 82.33 -62.07 59.34
CA MET A 1 82.13 -61.44 60.66
C MET A 1 80.64 -61.13 60.78
N CYS A 2 80.03 -61.57 61.89
CA CYS A 2 78.60 -61.67 62.26
C CYS A 2 77.77 -60.38 62.06
N SER A 3 76.42 -60.35 61.98
CA SER A 3 75.33 -61.22 62.51
C SER A 3 74.06 -61.12 61.61
N ALA A 4 73.29 -62.20 61.36
CA ALA A 4 71.99 -62.59 61.97
C ALA A 4 70.96 -61.43 62.15
N SER A 5 69.69 -61.48 61.73
CA SER A 5 68.67 -62.54 61.93
C SER A 5 67.49 -62.51 60.91
N GLN A 6 66.79 -63.66 60.82
CA GLN A 6 65.62 -63.98 59.98
C GLN A 6 64.26 -63.62 60.61
N SER A 7 63.21 -63.75 59.77
CA SER A 7 61.82 -64.22 60.04
C SER A 7 60.75 -63.15 59.69
N VAL A 8 59.62 -63.36 59.00
CA VAL A 8 58.80 -64.53 58.60
C VAL A 8 57.99 -64.23 57.31
N ILE A 9 57.71 -65.30 56.56
CA ILE A 9 56.84 -65.60 55.39
C ILE A 9 55.42 -64.95 55.47
N SER A 10 54.79 -64.41 54.40
CA SER A 10 54.02 -65.13 53.35
C SER A 10 53.50 -64.22 52.19
N PRO A 11 53.08 -64.79 51.03
CA PRO A 11 53.02 -64.16 49.70
C PRO A 11 51.59 -63.89 49.17
N MET A 12 51.46 -63.41 47.92
CA MET A 12 50.25 -63.21 47.08
C MET A 12 49.60 -61.81 47.09
N SER A 13 50.07 -60.90 46.21
CA SER A 13 49.17 -59.97 45.51
C SER A 13 49.61 -59.56 44.10
N ASP A 14 50.48 -60.35 43.45
CA ASP A 14 50.93 -60.13 42.05
C ASP A 14 49.89 -60.56 40.99
N ALA A 15 48.60 -60.38 41.27
CA ALA A 15 47.49 -60.69 40.36
C ALA A 15 46.60 -59.47 40.04
N LEU A 16 47.12 -58.26 40.22
CA LEU A 16 46.51 -57.02 39.69
C LEU A 16 47.41 -56.35 38.63
N CYS A 17 48.14 -57.19 37.88
CA CYS A 17 48.51 -56.87 36.51
C CYS A 17 47.21 -56.80 35.68
N CYS A 18 47.09 -55.79 34.83
CA CYS A 18 46.20 -55.78 33.64
C CYS A 18 44.72 -55.37 33.78
N ILE A 19 44.33 -54.42 34.65
CA ILE A 19 43.01 -53.73 34.50
C ILE A 19 43.15 -52.21 34.21
N GLY A 20 44.36 -51.65 34.31
CA GLY A 20 44.58 -50.21 34.14
C GLY A 20 44.82 -49.68 32.72
N PHE A 21 44.76 -50.49 31.67
CA PHE A 21 45.29 -50.12 30.34
C PHE A 21 44.39 -50.40 29.12
N LEU A 22 43.05 -50.37 29.29
CA LEU A 22 42.12 -50.45 28.16
C LEU A 22 40.93 -49.50 28.32
N ASN A 23 41.19 -48.18 28.37
CA ASN A 23 40.13 -47.22 28.07
C ASN A 23 40.61 -46.02 27.25
N THR A 24 41.39 -46.29 26.21
CA THR A 24 41.77 -45.31 25.18
C THR A 24 41.84 -45.96 23.80
N THR A 25 40.74 -46.58 23.35
CA THR A 25 40.50 -46.76 21.91
C THR A 25 39.44 -45.77 21.48
N SER A 26 39.85 -44.52 21.29
CA SER A 26 39.07 -43.55 20.51
C SER A 26 39.05 -44.04 19.06
N ASN A 27 38.00 -44.77 18.68
CA ASN A 27 37.81 -45.20 17.30
C ASN A 27 37.91 -43.98 16.37
N PRO A 28 38.87 -43.93 15.42
CA PRO A 28 39.09 -42.75 14.58
C PRO A 28 37.86 -42.42 13.72
N LEU A 29 37.07 -43.43 13.34
CA LEU A 29 35.79 -43.28 12.65
C LEU A 29 34.72 -42.60 13.52
N VAL A 30 34.69 -42.87 14.83
CA VAL A 30 33.76 -42.22 15.78
C VAL A 30 34.15 -40.76 15.98
N ASN A 31 35.46 -40.47 16.02
CA ASN A 31 35.96 -39.11 16.19
C ASN A 31 35.77 -38.26 14.92
N LEU A 32 35.96 -38.85 13.74
CA LEU A 32 35.63 -38.24 12.44
C LEU A 32 34.13 -37.98 12.32
N ALA A 33 33.27 -38.93 12.68
CA ALA A 33 31.82 -38.74 12.68
C ALA A 33 31.38 -37.61 13.63
N ALA A 34 31.98 -37.50 14.82
CA ALA A 34 31.72 -36.42 15.76
C ALA A 34 32.21 -35.04 15.24
N GLN A 35 33.39 -34.98 14.61
CA GLN A 35 33.88 -33.77 13.96
C GLN A 35 32.98 -33.35 12.78
N MET A 36 32.62 -34.29 11.91
CA MET A 36 31.71 -34.04 10.79
C MET A 36 30.34 -33.57 11.27
N TRP A 37 29.79 -34.17 12.33
CA TRP A 37 28.53 -33.73 12.94
C TRP A 37 28.59 -32.31 13.49
N SER A 38 29.73 -31.89 14.07
CA SER A 38 29.94 -30.53 14.55
C SER A 38 30.03 -29.49 13.42
N ILE A 39 30.64 -29.86 12.30
CA ILE A 39 30.78 -29.01 11.11
C ILE A 39 29.44 -28.87 10.39
N VAL A 40 28.72 -29.98 10.21
CA VAL A 40 27.38 -29.99 9.61
C VAL A 40 26.42 -29.11 10.41
N LYS A 41 26.39 -29.25 11.75
CA LYS A 41 25.58 -28.36 12.61
C LYS A 41 25.94 -26.88 12.46
N LYS A 42 27.23 -26.57 12.23
CA LYS A 42 27.70 -25.20 12.03
C LYS A 42 27.26 -24.57 10.73
N HIS A 43 27.38 -25.29 9.63
CA HIS A 43 26.94 -24.80 8.33
C HIS A 43 25.41 -24.77 8.20
N THR A 44 24.67 -25.69 8.85
CA THR A 44 23.20 -25.65 8.83
C THR A 44 22.63 -24.41 9.51
N LEU A 45 23.22 -23.95 10.61
CA LEU A 45 22.72 -22.76 11.31
C LEU A 45 23.08 -21.46 10.59
N THR A 46 24.27 -21.38 9.97
CA THR A 46 24.62 -20.23 9.11
C THR A 46 23.73 -20.14 7.88
N LEU A 47 23.44 -21.27 7.22
CA LEU A 47 22.49 -21.31 6.10
C LEU A 47 21.07 -20.91 6.53
N PHE A 48 20.64 -21.32 7.73
CA PHE A 48 19.33 -20.94 8.27
C PHE A 48 19.22 -19.44 8.55
N VAL A 49 20.24 -18.83 9.19
CA VAL A 49 20.28 -17.38 9.41
C VAL A 49 20.33 -16.62 8.09
N PHE A 50 21.11 -17.09 7.11
CA PHE A 50 21.17 -16.49 5.79
C PHE A 50 19.80 -16.56 5.07
N ALA A 51 19.10 -17.69 5.15
CA ALA A 51 17.75 -17.82 4.62
C ALA A 51 16.74 -16.88 5.29
N LEU A 52 16.83 -16.68 6.62
CA LEU A 52 16.00 -15.70 7.34
C LEU A 52 16.28 -14.26 6.91
N LEU A 53 17.55 -13.90 6.68
CA LEU A 53 17.92 -12.58 6.16
C LEU A 53 17.37 -12.36 4.74
N LEU A 54 17.47 -13.36 3.86
CA LEU A 54 16.88 -13.29 2.52
C LEU A 54 15.35 -13.18 2.57
N PHE A 55 14.71 -13.93 3.46
CA PHE A 55 13.26 -13.86 3.66
C PHE A 55 12.82 -12.48 4.17
N SER A 56 13.56 -11.90 5.13
CA SER A 56 13.32 -10.55 5.63
C SER A 56 13.43 -9.50 4.51
N ASN A 57 14.48 -9.58 3.69
CA ASN A 57 14.67 -8.64 2.58
C ASN A 57 13.58 -8.80 1.50
N PHE A 58 13.22 -10.03 1.18
CA PHE A 58 12.12 -10.32 0.26
C PHE A 58 10.79 -9.76 0.79
N TYR A 59 10.52 -9.90 2.08
CA TYR A 59 9.32 -9.35 2.72
C TYR A 59 9.28 -7.81 2.63
N THR A 60 10.38 -7.12 2.93
CA THR A 60 10.47 -5.65 2.81
C THR A 60 10.25 -5.16 1.38
N LEU A 61 10.79 -5.85 0.37
CA LEU A 61 10.60 -5.49 -1.04
C LEU A 61 9.14 -5.63 -1.50
N ASN A 62 8.44 -6.68 -1.04
CA ASN A 62 7.02 -6.87 -1.33
C ASN A 62 6.10 -5.93 -0.54
N TYR A 63 6.61 -5.35 0.56
CA TYR A 63 5.91 -4.34 1.34
C TYR A 63 5.96 -2.97 0.64
N GLU A 64 7.15 -2.53 0.22
CA GLU A 64 7.32 -1.24 -0.47
C GLU A 64 6.52 -1.17 -1.77
N SER A 65 6.37 -2.29 -2.48
CA SER A 65 5.55 -2.35 -3.69
C SER A 65 4.06 -2.13 -3.42
N LYS A 66 3.50 -2.64 -2.32
CA LYS A 66 2.08 -2.46 -1.99
C LYS A 66 1.74 -1.04 -1.56
N VAL A 67 2.51 -0.49 -0.63
CA VAL A 67 2.33 0.90 -0.18
C VAL A 67 2.61 1.88 -1.32
N GLY A 68 3.61 1.57 -2.16
CA GLY A 68 3.91 2.36 -3.35
C GLY A 68 2.76 2.38 -4.35
N LEU A 69 2.10 1.25 -4.61
CA LEU A 69 0.94 1.16 -5.50
C LEU A 69 -0.27 1.93 -4.96
N GLU A 70 -0.57 1.81 -3.66
CA GLU A 70 -1.66 2.56 -3.01
C GLU A 70 -1.43 4.08 -3.05
N ALA A 71 -0.18 4.52 -2.86
CA ALA A 71 0.18 5.93 -2.99
C ALA A 71 0.07 6.44 -4.44
N ILE A 72 0.45 5.62 -5.42
CA ILE A 72 0.30 5.91 -6.84
C ILE A 72 -1.18 6.07 -7.20
N GLU A 73 -2.06 5.21 -6.70
CA GLU A 73 -3.50 5.29 -6.97
C GLU A 73 -4.11 6.60 -6.44
N ILE A 74 -3.75 7.01 -5.22
CA ILE A 74 -4.20 8.29 -4.67
C ILE A 74 -3.74 9.47 -5.54
N VAL A 75 -2.46 9.49 -5.91
CA VAL A 75 -1.85 10.64 -6.60
C VAL A 75 -2.21 10.70 -8.08
N GLN A 76 -2.28 9.55 -8.76
CA GLN A 76 -2.47 9.48 -10.22
C GLN A 76 -3.93 9.26 -10.62
N VAL A 77 -4.79 8.79 -9.71
CA VAL A 77 -6.19 8.51 -10.03
C VAL A 77 -7.13 9.40 -9.22
N MET A 78 -7.06 9.34 -7.90
CA MET A 78 -8.08 9.97 -7.05
C MET A 78 -7.96 11.50 -7.02
N LEU A 79 -6.75 12.06 -6.93
CA LEU A 79 -6.55 13.52 -6.98
C LEU A 79 -6.95 14.12 -8.35
N PRO A 80 -6.52 13.56 -9.49
CA PRO A 80 -6.99 14.02 -10.80
C PRO A 80 -8.51 13.84 -10.99
N SER A 81 -9.11 12.79 -10.42
CA SER A 81 -10.56 12.59 -10.41
C SER A 81 -11.28 13.77 -9.72
N VAL A 82 -10.84 14.16 -8.51
CA VAL A 82 -11.39 15.33 -7.80
C VAL A 82 -11.24 16.60 -8.62
N TYR A 83 -10.08 16.80 -9.25
CA TYR A 83 -9.85 17.95 -10.13
C TYR A 83 -10.87 17.99 -11.28
N HIS A 84 -11.01 16.92 -12.05
CA HIS A 84 -11.91 16.89 -13.21
C HIS A 84 -13.39 17.04 -12.83
N VAL A 85 -13.82 16.44 -11.71
CA VAL A 85 -15.20 16.62 -11.21
C VAL A 85 -15.45 18.08 -10.79
N SER A 86 -14.47 18.69 -10.12
CA SER A 86 -14.56 20.09 -9.69
C SER A 86 -14.55 21.06 -10.87
N SER A 87 -13.73 20.79 -11.89
CA SER A 87 -13.71 21.53 -13.14
C SER A 87 -15.04 21.43 -13.88
N MET A 88 -15.61 20.23 -14.01
CA MET A 88 -16.95 20.07 -14.60
C MET A 88 -18.02 20.89 -13.86
N SER A 89 -17.96 20.93 -12.52
CA SER A 89 -18.86 21.76 -11.71
C SER A 89 -18.66 23.26 -11.96
N THR A 90 -17.42 23.67 -12.23
CA THR A 90 -17.06 25.06 -12.57
C THR A 90 -17.56 25.41 -13.97
N ASP A 91 -17.34 24.55 -14.98
CA ASP A 91 -17.85 24.75 -16.35
C ASP A 91 -19.39 24.91 -16.35
N VAL A 92 -20.11 24.11 -15.55
CA VAL A 92 -21.58 24.24 -15.41
C VAL A 92 -21.98 25.58 -14.77
N SER A 93 -21.21 26.05 -13.79
CA SER A 93 -21.45 27.34 -13.13
C SER A 93 -21.18 28.51 -14.09
N ASP A 94 -20.09 28.45 -14.85
CA ASP A 94 -19.73 29.45 -15.84
C ASP A 94 -20.72 29.46 -17.01
N TYR A 95 -21.19 28.28 -17.44
CA TYR A 95 -22.27 28.14 -18.41
C TYR A 95 -23.53 28.91 -17.96
N GLN A 96 -23.95 28.78 -16.70
CA GLN A 96 -25.10 29.53 -16.15
C GLN A 96 -24.88 31.04 -16.12
N ILE A 97 -23.66 31.48 -15.83
CA ILE A 97 -23.31 32.90 -15.88
C ILE A 97 -23.51 33.42 -17.32
N HIS A 98 -23.10 32.65 -18.32
CA HIS A 98 -23.29 32.99 -19.72
C HIS A 98 -24.76 32.93 -20.17
N GLU A 99 -25.56 32.01 -19.62
CA GLU A 99 -27.01 31.98 -19.80
C GLU A 99 -27.69 33.26 -19.30
N LEU A 100 -27.35 33.68 -18.07
CA LEU A 100 -27.87 34.91 -17.49
C LEU A 100 -27.43 36.15 -18.28
N ARG A 101 -26.17 36.19 -18.73
CA ARG A 101 -25.69 37.27 -19.61
C ARG A 101 -26.43 37.28 -20.95
N HIS A 102 -26.76 36.11 -21.52
CA HIS A 102 -27.56 36.02 -22.74
C HIS A 102 -28.98 36.55 -22.52
N LEU A 103 -29.58 36.22 -21.38
CA LEU A 103 -30.89 36.74 -20.98
C LEU A 103 -30.86 38.28 -20.87
N LEU A 104 -29.82 38.85 -20.27
CA LEU A 104 -29.66 40.29 -20.08
C LEU A 104 -29.23 41.05 -21.35
N ALA A 105 -28.67 40.36 -22.35
CA ALA A 105 -28.21 40.96 -23.60
C ALA A 105 -29.37 41.61 -24.37
N ARG A 106 -29.11 42.82 -24.89
CA ARG A 106 -30.11 43.66 -25.57
C ARG A 106 -30.00 43.61 -27.09
N ASP A 107 -28.84 43.27 -27.62
CA ASP A 107 -28.59 43.14 -29.05
C ASP A 107 -28.14 41.72 -29.43
N SER A 108 -28.22 41.43 -30.72
CA SER A 108 -27.88 40.12 -31.28
C SER A 108 -26.39 39.81 -31.25
N ALA A 109 -25.53 40.82 -31.24
CA ALA A 109 -24.09 40.62 -31.21
C ALA A 109 -23.64 40.13 -29.83
N ASP A 110 -24.19 40.71 -28.76
CA ASP A 110 -23.93 40.27 -27.40
C ASP A 110 -24.53 38.88 -27.13
N MET A 111 -25.73 38.58 -27.63
CA MET A 111 -26.32 37.23 -27.56
C MET A 111 -25.44 36.20 -28.26
N ALA A 112 -25.00 36.46 -29.49
CA ALA A 112 -24.11 35.57 -30.22
C ALA A 112 -22.77 35.36 -29.51
N ARG A 113 -22.24 36.40 -28.84
CA ARG A 113 -21.02 36.28 -28.03
C ARG A 113 -21.23 35.36 -26.83
N GLN A 114 -22.35 35.48 -26.12
CA GLN A 114 -22.63 34.57 -25.00
C GLN A 114 -22.84 33.14 -25.48
N GLU A 115 -23.46 32.92 -26.63
CA GLU A 115 -23.60 31.58 -27.23
C GLU A 115 -22.26 30.95 -27.60
N ALA A 116 -21.28 31.74 -28.03
CA ALA A 116 -19.93 31.26 -28.26
C ALA A 116 -19.24 30.82 -26.95
N PHE A 117 -19.46 31.54 -25.84
CA PHE A 117 -18.96 31.13 -24.52
C PHE A 117 -19.67 29.88 -24.00
N LEU A 118 -20.99 29.78 -24.13
CA LEU A 118 -21.74 28.56 -23.76
C LEU A 118 -21.16 27.31 -24.46
N LYS A 119 -20.85 27.43 -25.75
CA LYS A 119 -20.20 26.34 -26.51
C LYS A 119 -18.80 26.01 -25.99
N ALA A 120 -18.03 27.02 -25.59
CA ALA A 120 -16.70 26.81 -25.03
C ALA A 120 -16.77 26.06 -23.69
N GLU A 121 -17.74 26.40 -22.82
CA GLU A 121 -17.96 25.68 -21.56
C GLU A 121 -18.43 24.24 -21.79
N GLU A 122 -19.30 23.99 -22.78
CA GLU A 122 -19.69 22.61 -23.17
C GLU A 122 -18.49 21.79 -23.67
N GLU A 123 -17.58 22.41 -24.43
CA GLU A 123 -16.36 21.77 -24.93
C GLU A 123 -15.36 21.48 -23.79
N SER A 124 -15.20 22.41 -22.84
CA SER A 124 -14.39 22.26 -21.63
C SER A 124 -14.93 21.11 -20.76
N TYR A 125 -16.23 21.14 -20.48
CA TYR A 125 -16.93 20.09 -19.75
C TYR A 125 -16.70 18.72 -20.39
N ALA A 126 -16.90 18.60 -21.70
CA ALA A 126 -16.72 17.33 -22.41
C ALA A 126 -15.25 16.84 -22.41
N ALA A 127 -14.27 17.73 -22.28
CA ALA A 127 -12.87 17.35 -22.11
C ALA A 127 -12.61 16.79 -20.70
N HIS A 128 -13.11 17.47 -19.67
CA HIS A 128 -13.02 17.00 -18.29
C HIS A 128 -13.83 15.72 -18.04
N GLU A 129 -14.98 15.57 -18.68
CA GLU A 129 -15.80 14.37 -18.64
C GLU A 129 -15.02 13.15 -19.16
N ARG A 130 -14.39 13.29 -20.34
CA ARG A 130 -13.58 12.21 -20.94
C ARG A 130 -12.41 11.82 -20.04
N ALA A 131 -11.69 12.81 -19.53
CA ALA A 131 -10.56 12.55 -18.62
C ALA A 131 -11.02 11.88 -17.33
N TYR A 132 -12.17 12.29 -16.77
CA TYR A 132 -12.73 11.69 -15.57
C TYR A 132 -13.15 10.22 -15.77
N LEU A 133 -13.74 9.89 -16.93
CA LEU A 133 -14.16 8.52 -17.26
C LEU A 133 -13.00 7.51 -17.25
N GLU A 134 -11.79 7.95 -17.59
CA GLU A 134 -10.57 7.12 -17.57
C GLU A 134 -10.06 6.83 -16.15
N LEU A 135 -10.51 7.60 -15.16
CA LEU A 135 -10.06 7.55 -13.77
C LEU A 135 -11.04 6.84 -12.83
N MET A 136 -12.20 6.39 -13.33
CA MET A 136 -13.21 5.74 -12.50
C MET A 136 -12.74 4.38 -12.00
N LEU A 137 -12.81 4.17 -10.68
CA LEU A 137 -12.27 2.99 -10.02
C LEU A 137 -13.34 1.93 -9.69
N SER A 138 -14.61 2.30 -9.65
CA SER A 138 -15.67 1.40 -9.19
C SER A 138 -16.99 1.54 -9.93
N ASP A 139 -17.77 0.46 -9.96
CA ASP A 139 -19.14 0.48 -10.52
C ASP A 139 -20.06 1.43 -9.75
N ARG A 140 -19.83 1.61 -8.45
CA ARG A 140 -20.60 2.56 -7.64
C ARG A 140 -20.36 4.01 -8.08
N GLU A 141 -19.10 4.35 -8.35
CA GLU A 141 -18.74 5.66 -8.91
C GLU A 141 -19.38 5.87 -10.28
N ARG A 142 -19.32 4.86 -11.14
CA ARG A 142 -19.96 4.90 -12.47
C ARG A 142 -21.46 5.17 -12.38
N ILE A 143 -22.17 4.50 -11.47
CA ILE A 143 -23.61 4.72 -11.25
C ILE A 143 -23.88 6.15 -10.78
N LEU A 144 -23.07 6.69 -9.86
CA LEU A 144 -23.22 8.07 -9.39
C LEU A 144 -23.03 9.05 -10.55
N PHE A 145 -22.03 8.83 -11.39
CA PHE A 145 -21.75 9.67 -12.55
C PHE A 145 -22.85 9.59 -13.60
N GLU A 146 -23.34 8.39 -13.95
CA GLU A 146 -24.44 8.21 -14.90
C GLU A 146 -25.70 8.96 -14.45
N GLN A 147 -26.00 8.93 -13.14
CA GLN A 147 -27.10 9.71 -12.57
C GLN A 147 -26.87 11.22 -12.71
N THR A 148 -25.65 11.70 -12.50
CA THR A 148 -25.28 13.11 -12.70
C THR A 148 -25.42 13.51 -14.17
N LYS A 149 -24.95 12.67 -15.10
CA LYS A 149 -25.01 12.91 -16.54
C LYS A 149 -26.44 13.07 -17.06
N VAL A 150 -27.36 12.23 -16.61
CA VAL A 150 -28.79 12.35 -16.98
C VAL A 150 -29.37 13.71 -16.59
N ILE A 151 -28.96 14.25 -15.44
CA ILE A 151 -29.42 15.56 -14.97
C ILE A 151 -28.79 16.67 -15.82
N HIS A 152 -27.50 16.54 -16.14
CA HIS A 152 -26.77 17.50 -16.98
C HIS A 152 -27.34 17.56 -18.40
N ASP A 153 -27.59 16.42 -19.02
CA ASP A 153 -28.19 16.33 -20.36
C ASP A 153 -29.59 16.98 -20.37
N ARG A 154 -30.37 16.75 -19.31
CA ARG A 154 -31.68 17.40 -19.13
C ARG A 154 -31.53 18.91 -18.97
N TYR A 155 -30.58 19.36 -18.16
CA TYR A 155 -30.29 20.78 -17.97
C TYR A 155 -29.94 21.45 -19.31
N LEU A 156 -28.99 20.89 -20.09
CA LEU A 156 -28.61 21.43 -21.41
C LEU A 156 -29.79 21.45 -22.40
N SER A 157 -30.66 20.43 -22.36
CA SER A 157 -31.86 20.42 -23.20
C SER A 157 -32.81 21.58 -22.90
N ILE A 158 -33.01 21.90 -21.62
CA ILE A 158 -33.88 23.01 -21.20
C ILE A 158 -33.18 24.35 -21.42
N SER A 159 -31.86 24.39 -21.26
CA SER A 159 -31.03 25.56 -21.53
C SER A 159 -31.22 26.03 -22.97
N ARG A 160 -31.10 25.11 -23.94
CA ARG A 160 -31.32 25.43 -25.37
C ARG A 160 -32.71 26.03 -25.63
N GLU A 161 -33.75 25.55 -24.94
CA GLU A 161 -35.09 26.13 -25.03
C GLU A 161 -35.10 27.57 -24.49
N MET A 162 -34.50 27.82 -23.33
CA MET A 162 -34.38 29.15 -22.72
C MET A 162 -33.64 30.13 -23.64
N ILE A 163 -32.48 29.72 -24.16
CA ILE A 163 -31.66 30.52 -25.09
C ILE A 163 -32.45 30.85 -26.36
N GLN A 164 -33.23 29.91 -26.89
CA GLN A 164 -34.07 30.16 -28.05
C GLN A 164 -35.18 31.18 -27.77
N GLN A 165 -35.83 31.13 -26.60
CA GLN A 165 -36.79 32.16 -26.20
C GLN A 165 -36.12 33.53 -26.06
N SER A 166 -34.95 33.58 -25.41
CA SER A 166 -34.18 34.81 -25.24
C SER A 166 -33.78 35.44 -26.59
N ARG A 167 -33.34 34.61 -27.55
CA ARG A 167 -32.98 35.05 -28.91
C ARG A 167 -34.16 35.65 -29.67
N LEU A 168 -35.38 35.17 -29.41
CA LEU A 168 -36.61 35.68 -30.02
C LEU A 168 -37.16 36.93 -29.31
N GLY A 169 -36.40 37.52 -28.38
CA GLY A 169 -36.80 38.70 -27.62
C GLY A 169 -37.81 38.41 -26.50
N ARG A 170 -38.18 37.14 -26.31
CA ARG A 170 -39.13 36.66 -25.29
C ARG A 170 -38.42 36.48 -23.95
N LYS A 171 -37.98 37.60 -23.38
CA LYS A 171 -37.13 37.65 -22.18
C LYS A 171 -37.86 37.20 -20.92
N ASP A 172 -39.15 37.51 -20.78
CA ASP A 172 -39.95 37.08 -19.63
C ASP A 172 -40.17 35.56 -19.64
N GLU A 173 -40.47 34.97 -20.80
CA GLU A 173 -40.58 33.51 -20.93
C GLU A 173 -39.24 32.81 -20.69
N ALA A 174 -38.15 33.35 -21.24
CA ALA A 174 -36.80 32.82 -21.01
C ALA A 174 -36.42 32.88 -19.51
N TYR A 175 -36.70 34.00 -18.84
CA TYR A 175 -36.47 34.15 -17.40
C TYR A 175 -37.31 33.16 -16.59
N HIS A 176 -38.57 32.95 -16.96
CA HIS A 176 -39.43 31.97 -16.32
C HIS A 176 -38.87 30.55 -16.47
N ILE A 177 -38.40 30.15 -17.66
CA ILE A 177 -37.74 28.85 -17.88
C ILE A 177 -36.51 28.73 -16.97
N PHE A 178 -35.64 29.75 -16.97
CA PHE A 178 -34.45 29.75 -16.12
C PHE A 178 -34.81 29.54 -14.64
N ARG A 179 -35.72 30.36 -14.12
CA ARG A 179 -36.10 30.35 -12.71
C ARG A 179 -36.77 29.04 -12.28
N THR A 180 -37.66 28.51 -13.09
CA THR A 180 -38.55 27.40 -12.67
C THR A 180 -38.04 26.03 -13.06
N ARG A 181 -37.16 25.93 -14.07
CA ARG A 181 -36.71 24.66 -14.64
C ARG A 181 -35.19 24.48 -14.59
N LEU A 182 -34.41 25.53 -14.80
CA LEU A 182 -32.94 25.42 -14.80
C LEU A 182 -32.35 25.50 -13.39
N LEU A 183 -32.74 26.50 -12.58
CA LEU A 183 -32.22 26.64 -11.21
C LEU A 183 -32.37 25.38 -10.34
N PRO A 184 -33.52 24.68 -10.31
CA PRO A 184 -33.62 23.46 -9.52
C PRO A 184 -32.71 22.32 -10.01
N LEU A 185 -32.43 22.28 -11.32
CA LEU A 185 -31.51 21.30 -11.89
C LEU A 185 -30.06 21.65 -11.56
N ASP A 186 -29.72 22.94 -11.54
CA ASP A 186 -28.41 23.42 -11.10
C ASP A 186 -28.12 23.05 -9.64
N ASP A 187 -29.04 23.37 -8.72
CA ASP A 187 -28.91 23.00 -7.30
C ASP A 187 -28.67 21.48 -7.16
N THR A 188 -29.37 20.69 -7.97
CA THR A 188 -29.22 19.24 -7.99
C THR A 188 -27.87 18.81 -8.58
N LEU A 189 -27.39 19.45 -9.65
CA LEU A 189 -26.10 19.16 -10.28
C LEU A 189 -24.94 19.47 -9.33
N THR A 190 -24.97 20.63 -8.68
CA THR A 190 -23.96 21.03 -7.69
C THR A 190 -23.84 19.99 -6.58
N ALA A 191 -24.98 19.56 -5.99
CA ALA A 191 -24.98 18.52 -4.97
C ALA A 191 -24.47 17.15 -5.48
N ARG A 192 -24.67 16.86 -6.77
CA ARG A 192 -24.18 15.62 -7.41
C ARG A 192 -22.68 15.66 -7.67
N PHE A 193 -22.12 16.79 -8.10
CA PHE A 193 -20.68 16.97 -8.20
C PHE A 193 -20.01 16.88 -6.83
N ASP A 194 -20.58 17.50 -5.79
CA ASP A 194 -20.11 17.35 -4.41
C ASP A 194 -20.12 15.88 -3.97
N THR A 195 -21.14 15.13 -4.35
CA THR A 195 -21.22 13.69 -4.03
C THR A 195 -20.08 12.90 -4.69
N LEU A 196 -19.75 13.20 -5.95
CA LEU A 196 -18.64 12.58 -6.68
C LEU A 196 -17.28 12.96 -6.08
N VAL A 197 -17.06 14.24 -5.77
CA VAL A 197 -15.83 14.70 -5.09
C VAL A 197 -15.66 13.99 -3.75
N ASN A 198 -16.71 13.96 -2.92
CA ASN A 198 -16.68 13.29 -1.63
C ASN A 198 -16.46 11.78 -1.76
N PHE A 199 -16.94 11.15 -2.84
CA PHE A 199 -16.67 9.75 -3.11
C PHE A 199 -15.17 9.50 -3.34
N ALA A 200 -14.52 10.29 -4.20
CA ALA A 200 -13.10 10.19 -4.46
C ALA A 200 -12.25 10.48 -3.20
N LEU A 201 -12.60 11.52 -2.44
CA LEU A 201 -11.91 11.86 -1.18
C LEU A 201 -12.03 10.75 -0.12
N ARG A 202 -13.21 10.14 0.03
CA ARG A 202 -13.42 9.02 0.96
C ARG A 202 -12.64 7.79 0.53
N SER A 203 -12.63 7.47 -0.77
CA SER A 203 -11.83 6.36 -1.31
C SER A 203 -10.33 6.59 -1.07
N ALA A 204 -9.84 7.82 -1.23
CA ALA A 204 -8.45 8.18 -0.92
C ALA A 204 -8.12 8.03 0.56
N SER A 205 -9.00 8.49 1.45
CA SER A 205 -8.82 8.32 2.91
C SER A 205 -8.79 6.85 3.30
N GLN A 206 -9.69 6.02 2.75
CA GLN A 206 -9.72 4.59 3.02
C GLN A 206 -8.46 3.88 2.52
N THR A 207 -7.98 4.24 1.33
CA THR A 207 -6.75 3.69 0.75
C THR A 207 -5.53 4.09 1.58
N ALA A 208 -5.46 5.34 2.03
CA ALA A 208 -4.40 5.82 2.92
C ALA A 208 -4.42 5.12 4.29
N GLU A 209 -5.59 4.91 4.89
CA GLU A 209 -5.73 4.16 6.15
C GLU A 209 -5.32 2.69 5.99
N GLN A 210 -5.69 2.07 4.87
CA GLN A 210 -5.30 0.70 4.56
C GLN A 210 -3.78 0.57 4.35
N ALA A 211 -3.16 1.54 3.67
CA ALA A 211 -1.72 1.65 3.55
C ALA A 211 -1.03 1.78 4.91
N ALA A 212 -1.58 2.62 5.80
CA ALA A 212 -1.05 2.82 7.14
C ALA A 212 -1.13 1.55 8.01
N ARG A 213 -2.25 0.84 8.01
CA ARG A 213 -2.40 -0.45 8.73
C ARG A 213 -1.47 -1.53 8.18
N THR A 214 -1.31 -1.57 6.87
CA THR A 214 -0.37 -2.49 6.21
C THR A 214 1.08 -2.16 6.57
N ALA A 215 1.42 -0.87 6.69
CA ALA A 215 2.72 -0.42 7.17
C ALA A 215 2.99 -0.75 8.64
N GLU A 216 2.02 -0.56 9.52
CA GLU A 216 2.16 -0.89 10.94
C GLU A 216 2.37 -2.39 11.17
N SER A 217 1.54 -3.23 10.53
CA SER A 217 1.69 -4.69 10.59
C SER A 217 3.02 -5.17 10.01
N SER A 218 3.46 -4.59 8.89
CA SER A 218 4.75 -4.93 8.26
C SER A 218 5.94 -4.54 9.14
N ARG A 219 5.88 -3.40 9.85
CA ARG A 219 6.92 -3.00 10.81
C ARG A 219 7.04 -3.98 11.98
N LEU A 220 5.92 -4.42 12.55
CA LEU A 220 5.93 -5.38 13.65
C LEU A 220 6.52 -6.73 13.22
N ILE A 221 6.14 -7.22 12.04
CA ILE A 221 6.68 -8.47 11.49
C ILE A 221 8.19 -8.34 11.23
N SER A 222 8.64 -7.22 10.64
CA SER A 222 10.07 -6.96 10.42
C SER A 222 10.85 -6.89 11.74
N ILE A 223 10.31 -6.25 12.79
CA ILE A 223 10.96 -6.21 14.12
C ILE A 223 11.07 -7.63 14.71
N ILE A 224 10.01 -8.43 14.63
CA ILE A 224 10.04 -9.83 15.13
C ILE A 224 11.10 -10.65 14.39
N ILE A 225 11.18 -10.52 13.08
CA ILE A 225 12.19 -11.22 12.27
C ILE A 225 13.60 -10.77 12.67
N ILE A 226 13.87 -9.47 12.77
CA ILE A 226 15.18 -8.94 13.18
C ILE A 226 15.59 -9.44 14.57
N VAL A 227 14.67 -9.37 15.55
CA VAL A 227 14.92 -9.85 16.91
C VAL A 227 15.20 -11.35 16.91
N SER A 228 14.43 -12.15 16.15
CA SER A 228 14.65 -13.60 16.04
C SER A 228 16.03 -13.95 15.44
N CYS A 229 16.46 -13.22 14.41
CA CYS A 229 17.78 -13.35 13.80
C CYS A 229 18.88 -12.99 14.81
N ALA A 230 18.72 -11.90 15.57
CA ALA A 230 19.67 -11.48 16.58
C ALA A 230 19.83 -12.52 17.70
N VAL A 231 18.73 -13.10 18.19
CA VAL A 231 18.76 -14.16 19.21
C VAL A 231 19.44 -15.42 18.66
N ALA A 232 19.14 -15.82 17.42
CA ALA A 232 19.79 -16.97 16.79
C ALA A 232 21.30 -16.75 16.63
N ALA A 233 21.73 -15.54 16.23
CA ALA A 233 23.14 -15.18 16.11
C ALA A 233 23.86 -15.11 17.47
N LEU A 234 23.22 -14.59 18.51
CA LEU A 234 23.80 -14.57 19.86
C LEU A 234 23.92 -15.98 20.44
N SER A 235 22.90 -16.81 20.28
CA SER A 235 22.93 -18.23 20.68
C SER A 235 24.05 -18.99 19.96
N TRP A 236 24.28 -18.65 18.69
CA TRP A 236 25.39 -19.17 17.90
C TRP A 236 26.76 -18.84 18.48
N ILE A 237 26.99 -17.56 18.78
CA ILE A 237 28.26 -17.05 19.31
C ILE A 237 28.56 -17.67 20.67
N VAL A 238 27.59 -17.69 21.58
CA VAL A 238 27.74 -18.29 22.91
C VAL A 238 28.01 -19.81 22.81
N GLY A 239 27.35 -20.50 21.88
CA GLY A 239 27.60 -21.92 21.61
C GLY A 239 29.02 -22.19 21.10
N LEU A 240 29.56 -21.30 20.26
CA LEU A 240 30.96 -21.36 19.79
C LEU A 240 31.95 -21.19 20.95
N GLU A 241 31.77 -20.17 21.78
CA GLU A 241 32.64 -19.90 22.94
C GLU A 241 32.63 -21.05 23.96
N TYR A 242 31.44 -21.60 24.24
CA TYR A 242 31.30 -22.75 25.14
C TYR A 242 32.06 -23.97 24.61
N PHE A 243 31.93 -24.24 23.31
CA PHE A 243 32.59 -25.38 22.67
C PHE A 243 34.12 -25.21 22.60
N GLU A 244 34.64 -24.00 22.43
CA GLU A 244 36.07 -23.72 22.50
C GLU A 244 36.62 -23.91 23.93
N ARG A 245 35.92 -23.40 24.96
CA ARG A 245 36.31 -23.65 26.36
C ARG A 245 36.26 -25.13 26.73
N ALA A 246 35.31 -25.90 26.20
CA ALA A 246 35.23 -27.33 26.42
C ALA A 246 36.40 -28.08 25.76
N ARG A 247 36.87 -27.63 24.59
CA ARG A 247 38.05 -28.20 23.91
C ARG A 247 39.38 -27.84 24.58
N GLY A 248 39.48 -26.66 25.21
CA GLY A 248 40.68 -26.22 25.94
C GLY A 248 40.82 -26.75 27.37
N LYS A 249 39.85 -27.54 27.86
CA LYS A 249 39.87 -28.17 29.19
C LYS A 249 40.07 -29.70 29.14
N ILE A 250 40.62 -30.23 28.04
CA ILE A 250 41.06 -31.63 27.92
C ILE A 250 42.58 -31.65 27.85
#